data_AF-A0A1T4NWM4-F1
#
_entry.id   AF-A0A1T4NWM4-F1
#
_cell.length_a   1.000
_cell.length_b   1.000
_cell.length_c   1.000
_cell.angle_alpha   90.00
_cell.angle_beta   90.00
_cell.angle_gamma   90.00
#
_symmetry.space_group_name_H-M   'P 1'
#
loop_
_entity.id
_entity.type
_entity.pdbx_description
1 polymer ?
#
loop_
_entity_poly.entity_id
_entity_poly.type
_entity_poly.pdbx_seq_one_letter_code
_entity_poly.pdbx_strand_id
1 'polypeptide(L)'
;MHTFKKTSFVLLYITFFLTPICAQKKESFIKIEPYAGFTNGTLEEILYYSFPSDKKISLLEWERKLFIYGAELKTAFKNFNLNADFETAPQNAKSGQMRDSDWLNTNDYSMKTTYSQGTNFSKEYYSTEVSFFYDIKAAKNFTVSPVLSAEYNYDSFYRKKGAEGWYSEDCRQWWHDSSSKHYPYTIRKLEKP
;
A
#
# COMPACT_ATOMS: atom_id res chain seq x y z
N MET A 1 34.20 15.55 -37.57
CA MET A 1 33.33 14.50 -37.02
C MET A 1 33.20 14.74 -35.53
N HIS A 2 31.98 14.94 -35.06
CA HIS A 2 31.60 15.32 -33.70
C HIS A 2 32.05 14.31 -32.63
N THR A 3 32.40 14.79 -31.43
CA THR A 3 31.52 14.61 -30.26
C THR A 3 31.96 15.41 -29.02
N PHE A 4 31.01 16.27 -28.62
CA PHE A 4 30.81 17.10 -27.44
C PHE A 4 31.59 16.80 -26.14
N LYS A 5 32.19 17.87 -25.61
CA LYS A 5 32.70 18.00 -24.24
C LYS A 5 31.55 17.92 -23.21
N LYS A 6 31.64 16.98 -22.28
CA LYS A 6 30.78 16.89 -21.07
C LYS A 6 31.29 17.86 -20.00
N THR A 7 30.92 19.13 -20.00
CA THR A 7 31.21 20.02 -18.84
C THR A 7 30.42 21.33 -18.81
N SER A 8 29.12 21.35 -19.14
CA SER A 8 28.36 22.63 -19.09
C SER A 8 26.87 22.55 -18.73
N PHE A 9 26.36 21.50 -18.07
CA PHE A 9 24.93 21.43 -17.70
C PHE A 9 24.60 21.51 -16.19
N VAL A 10 25.60 21.62 -15.31
CA VAL A 10 25.36 21.67 -13.85
C VAL A 10 25.27 23.11 -13.31
N LEU A 11 25.76 24.12 -14.05
CA LEU A 11 25.78 25.50 -13.55
C LEU A 11 24.46 26.27 -13.73
N LEU A 12 23.53 25.79 -14.58
CA LEU A 12 22.28 26.51 -14.85
C LEU A 12 21.18 26.28 -13.79
N TYR A 13 21.31 25.25 -12.95
CA TYR A 13 20.35 24.97 -11.88
C TYR A 13 20.59 25.80 -10.61
N ILE A 14 21.82 26.29 -10.40
CA ILE A 14 22.17 27.07 -9.20
C ILE A 14 21.73 28.55 -9.35
N THR A 15 21.65 29.07 -10.58
CA THR A 15 21.26 30.46 -10.82
C THR A 15 19.75 30.72 -10.73
N PHE A 16 18.90 29.68 -10.75
CA PHE A 16 17.45 29.85 -10.55
C PHE A 16 17.05 29.97 -9.06
N PHE A 17 17.98 29.77 -8.13
CA PHE A 17 17.75 29.92 -6.69
C PHE A 17 18.07 31.33 -6.14
N LEU A 18 18.47 32.28 -6.99
CA LEU A 18 18.91 33.62 -6.56
C LEU A 18 17.96 34.77 -6.96
N THR A 19 16.71 34.47 -7.34
CA THR A 19 15.70 35.54 -7.37
C THR A 19 15.38 35.97 -5.94
N PRO A 20 15.34 37.29 -5.64
CA PRO A 20 15.01 37.77 -4.32
C PRO A 20 13.61 37.27 -3.98
N ILE A 21 13.56 36.36 -3.01
CA ILE A 21 12.33 35.88 -2.40
C ILE A 21 11.64 37.13 -1.87
N CYS A 22 10.62 37.58 -2.60
CA CYS A 22 9.71 38.60 -2.12
C CYS A 22 8.94 37.95 -0.97
N ALA A 23 9.54 38.02 0.22
CA ALA A 23 9.04 37.44 1.44
C ALA A 23 7.76 38.19 1.83
N GLN A 24 6.61 37.69 1.39
CA GLN A 24 5.43 37.82 2.22
C GLN A 24 5.73 37.05 3.50
N LYS A 25 5.71 37.74 4.65
CA LYS A 25 5.80 37.10 5.97
C LYS A 25 4.64 36.12 6.10
N LYS A 26 4.85 34.86 5.72
CA LYS A 26 4.09 33.73 6.28
C LYS A 26 4.56 33.66 7.73
N GLU A 27 3.66 33.94 8.67
CA GLU A 27 3.97 33.81 10.09
C GLU A 27 4.34 32.35 10.37
N SER A 28 5.40 32.13 11.12
CA SER A 28 5.80 30.79 11.52
C SER A 28 4.70 30.19 12.38
N PHE A 29 4.28 28.96 12.08
CA PHE A 29 3.23 28.30 12.84
C PHE A 29 3.59 26.85 13.12
N ILE A 30 2.96 26.34 14.17
CA ILE A 30 2.88 24.92 14.51
C ILE A 30 1.40 24.63 14.74
N LYS A 31 0.88 23.60 14.09
CA LYS A 31 -0.51 23.16 14.18
C LYS A 31 -0.54 21.65 14.32
N ILE A 32 -1.39 21.15 15.21
CA ILE A 32 -1.67 19.72 15.35
C ILE A 32 -3.15 19.52 15.06
N GLU A 33 -3.47 18.63 14.13
CA GLU A 33 -4.83 18.34 13.71
C GLU A 33 -5.14 16.87 13.92
N PRO A 34 -5.92 16.50 14.96
CA PRO A 34 -6.41 15.13 15.08
C PRO A 34 -7.44 14.85 13.99
N TYR A 35 -7.48 13.62 13.50
CA TYR A 35 -8.48 13.18 12.54
C TYR A 35 -8.91 11.73 12.79
N ALA A 36 -10.05 11.38 12.21
CA ALA A 36 -10.56 10.03 12.14
C ALA A 36 -11.14 9.79 10.75
N GLY A 37 -11.05 8.56 10.27
CA GLY A 37 -11.45 8.21 8.90
C GLY A 37 -11.63 6.72 8.69
N PHE A 38 -11.70 6.33 7.43
CA PHE A 38 -11.77 4.94 7.01
C PHE A 38 -10.78 4.70 5.87
N THR A 39 -10.04 3.60 5.95
CA THR A 39 -9.15 3.12 4.89
C THR A 39 -9.70 1.85 4.27
N ASN A 40 -9.59 1.73 2.95
CA ASN A 40 -10.00 0.57 2.17
C ASN A 40 -8.89 0.16 1.18
N GLY A 41 -8.58 -1.13 1.10
CA GLY A 41 -7.56 -1.65 0.20
C GLY A 41 -7.45 -3.17 0.23
N THR A 42 -6.50 -3.72 -0.52
CA THR A 42 -6.15 -5.15 -0.52
C THR A 42 -4.64 -5.27 -0.64
N LEU A 43 -4.03 -6.06 0.24
CA LEU A 43 -2.62 -6.43 0.14
C LEU A 43 -2.53 -7.83 -0.46
N GLU A 44 -1.65 -8.01 -1.44
CA GLU A 44 -1.43 -9.29 -2.09
C GLU A 44 -0.08 -9.88 -1.67
N GLU A 45 -0.09 -11.12 -1.20
CA GLU A 45 1.09 -11.95 -1.02
C GLU A 45 1.12 -12.98 -2.16
N ILE A 46 2.14 -12.91 -3.01
CA ILE A 46 2.20 -13.67 -4.26
C ILE A 46 3.42 -14.58 -4.25
N LEU A 47 3.21 -15.87 -4.52
CA LEU A 47 4.28 -16.83 -4.73
C LEU A 47 4.42 -17.17 -6.21
N TYR A 48 5.65 -17.08 -6.71
CA TYR A 48 6.02 -17.47 -8.07
C TYR A 48 6.91 -18.70 -8.08
N TYR A 49 6.72 -19.55 -9.09
CA TYR A 49 7.66 -20.59 -9.47
C TYR A 49 8.45 -20.14 -10.70
N SER A 50 9.78 -20.05 -10.56
CA SER A 50 10.67 -19.48 -11.57
C SER A 50 11.54 -20.57 -12.22
N PHE A 51 10.93 -21.59 -12.83
CA PHE A 51 11.59 -22.50 -13.78
C PHE A 51 10.55 -23.33 -14.52
N PRO A 52 10.50 -23.42 -15.87
CA PRO A 52 11.30 -22.73 -16.89
C PRO A 52 10.80 -21.30 -17.22
N SER A 53 9.70 -20.84 -16.63
CA SER A 53 9.16 -19.48 -16.79
C SER A 53 8.45 -19.05 -15.51
N ASP A 54 8.40 -17.76 -15.21
CA ASP A 54 7.67 -17.26 -14.04
C ASP A 54 6.18 -17.59 -14.15
N LYS A 55 5.72 -18.43 -13.22
CA LYS A 55 4.31 -18.80 -13.05
C LYS A 55 3.87 -18.42 -11.66
N LYS A 56 2.76 -17.69 -11.55
CA LYS A 56 2.08 -17.48 -10.27
C LYS A 56 1.53 -18.83 -9.81
N ILE A 57 1.90 -19.25 -8.61
CA ILE A 57 1.47 -20.53 -8.03
C ILE A 57 0.61 -20.37 -6.79
N SER A 58 0.71 -19.24 -6.09
CA SER A 58 -0.13 -18.91 -4.94
C SER A 58 -0.39 -17.40 -4.87
N LEU A 59 -1.58 -17.03 -4.41
CA LEU A 59 -2.00 -15.65 -4.16
C LEU A 59 -2.85 -15.62 -2.89
N LEU A 60 -2.38 -14.88 -1.90
CA LEU A 60 -3.13 -14.52 -0.71
C LEU A 60 -3.55 -13.05 -0.83
N GLU A 61 -4.84 -12.78 -0.79
CA GLU A 61 -5.42 -11.44 -0.83
C GLU A 61 -5.96 -11.07 0.55
N TRP A 62 -5.39 -10.04 1.16
CA TRP A 62 -5.75 -9.56 2.49
C TRP A 62 -6.52 -8.25 2.37
N GLU A 63 -7.85 -8.27 2.54
CA GLU A 63 -8.64 -7.04 2.52
C GLU A 63 -8.36 -6.18 3.76
N ARG A 64 -8.17 -4.88 3.52
CA ARG A 64 -8.04 -3.83 4.54
C ARG A 64 -9.27 -2.94 4.49
N LYS A 65 -10.13 -3.01 5.51
CA LYS A 65 -11.32 -2.15 5.69
C LYS A 65 -11.38 -1.75 7.15
N LEU A 66 -10.76 -0.62 7.49
CA LEU A 66 -10.52 -0.23 8.88
C LEU A 66 -11.00 1.20 9.13
N PHE A 67 -11.59 1.40 10.31
CA PHE A 67 -11.66 2.73 10.90
C PHE A 67 -10.27 3.11 11.42
N ILE A 68 -9.82 4.32 11.11
CA ILE A 68 -8.51 4.83 11.46
C ILE A 68 -8.64 6.12 12.25
N TYR A 69 -7.65 6.39 13.09
CA TYR A 69 -7.51 7.64 13.80
C TYR A 69 -6.04 8.02 13.90
N GLY A 70 -5.78 9.32 13.94
CA GLY A 70 -4.43 9.84 13.83
C GLY A 70 -4.35 11.32 14.13
N ALA A 71 -3.17 11.88 13.88
CA ALA A 71 -2.93 13.31 13.95
C ALA A 71 -1.91 13.74 12.90
N GLU A 72 -2.10 14.94 12.36
CA GLU A 72 -1.16 15.60 11.47
C GLU A 72 -0.52 16.79 12.19
N LEU A 73 0.80 16.83 12.23
CA LEU A 73 1.60 17.97 12.63
C LEU A 73 1.96 18.79 11.39
N LYS A 74 1.55 20.06 11.35
CA LYS A 74 1.93 21.03 10.32
C LYS A 74 2.78 22.12 10.93
N THR A 75 3.96 22.33 10.36
CA THR A 75 4.84 23.42 10.76
C THR A 75 5.25 24.23 9.53
N ALA A 76 5.35 25.53 9.69
CA ALA A 76 5.91 26.39 8.66
C ALA A 76 6.86 27.41 9.25
N PHE A 77 7.94 27.69 8.51
CA PHE A 77 8.86 28.77 8.77
C PHE A 77 9.22 29.43 7.44
N LYS A 78 8.71 30.66 7.23
CA LYS A 78 8.80 31.36 5.95
C LYS A 78 8.20 30.52 4.81
N ASN A 79 9.01 30.11 3.85
CA ASN A 79 8.61 29.30 2.70
C ASN A 79 8.83 27.80 2.93
N PHE A 80 9.45 27.41 4.05
CA PHE A 80 9.62 26.00 4.39
C PHE A 80 8.41 25.51 5.16
N ASN A 81 7.90 24.34 4.77
CA ASN A 81 6.83 23.66 5.47
C ASN A 81 7.28 22.23 5.77
N LEU A 82 6.90 21.71 6.92
CA LEU A 82 7.06 20.31 7.29
C LEU A 82 5.73 19.81 7.81
N ASN A 83 5.27 18.72 7.21
CA ASN A 83 4.12 17.96 7.66
C ASN A 83 4.61 16.60 8.15
N ALA A 84 4.01 16.10 9.21
CA ALA A 84 4.18 14.73 9.65
C ALA A 84 2.81 14.20 10.06
N ASP A 85 2.41 13.07 9.50
CA ASP A 85 1.21 12.36 9.90
C ASP A 85 1.55 11.03 10.59
N PHE A 86 0.63 10.63 11.44
CA PHE A 86 0.63 9.30 12.03
C PHE A 86 -0.81 8.86 12.21
N GLU A 87 -1.12 7.67 11.72
CA GLU A 87 -2.40 7.01 11.96
C GLU A 87 -2.25 5.54 12.33
N THR A 88 -3.27 5.08 13.03
CA THR A 88 -3.42 3.69 13.44
C THR A 88 -4.89 3.29 13.44
N ALA A 89 -5.17 2.02 13.70
CA ALA A 89 -6.51 1.45 13.79
C ALA A 89 -6.67 0.68 15.11
N PRO A 90 -7.92 0.44 15.57
CA PRO A 90 -8.15 -0.44 16.70
C PRO A 90 -7.53 -1.82 16.48
N GLN A 91 -6.80 -2.32 17.47
CA GLN A 91 -6.19 -3.65 17.39
C GLN A 91 -7.24 -4.74 17.25
N ASN A 92 -6.90 -5.80 16.51
CA ASN A 92 -7.79 -6.93 16.26
C ASN A 92 -9.14 -6.54 15.60
N ALA A 93 -9.17 -5.44 14.86
CA ALA A 93 -10.34 -5.01 14.13
C ALA A 93 -10.64 -5.95 12.95
N LYS A 94 -11.93 -6.22 12.72
CA LYS A 94 -12.38 -6.94 11.53
C LYS A 94 -12.03 -6.09 10.29
N SER A 95 -11.27 -6.66 9.37
CA SER A 95 -10.64 -5.94 8.25
C SER A 95 -11.21 -6.31 6.88
N GLY A 96 -12.11 -7.30 6.81
CA GLY A 96 -12.73 -7.74 5.55
C GLY A 96 -12.62 -9.25 5.38
N GLN A 97 -12.30 -9.69 4.16
CA GLN A 97 -12.01 -11.10 3.85
C GLN A 97 -10.53 -11.31 3.54
N MET A 98 -10.02 -12.51 3.82
CA MET A 98 -8.76 -13.00 3.31
C MET A 98 -9.06 -14.16 2.36
N ARG A 99 -8.51 -14.10 1.15
CA ARG A 99 -8.65 -15.13 0.11
C ARG A 99 -7.29 -15.75 -0.15
N ASP A 100 -7.28 -17.03 -0.45
CA ASP A 100 -6.10 -17.84 -0.67
C ASP A 100 -6.36 -18.69 -1.92
N SER A 101 -5.53 -18.57 -2.94
CA SER A 101 -5.72 -19.21 -4.24
C SER A 101 -4.41 -19.83 -4.72
N ASP A 102 -4.41 -21.11 -5.08
CA ASP A 102 -3.25 -21.75 -5.72
C ASP A 102 -3.52 -22.20 -7.16
N TRP A 103 -2.45 -22.24 -7.97
CA TRP A 103 -2.41 -22.73 -9.35
C TRP A 103 -1.32 -23.79 -9.50
N LEU A 104 -1.59 -24.97 -8.97
CA LEU A 104 -0.65 -26.09 -8.92
C LEU A 104 -0.73 -27.02 -10.15
N ASN A 105 -1.59 -26.71 -11.13
CA ASN A 105 -1.66 -27.48 -12.37
C ASN A 105 -0.48 -27.12 -13.28
N THR A 106 0.53 -28.00 -13.31
CA THR A 106 1.75 -27.82 -14.10
C THR A 106 1.51 -27.85 -15.61
N ASN A 107 0.39 -28.40 -16.08
CA ASN A 107 0.03 -28.39 -17.50
C ASN A 107 -0.66 -27.09 -17.94
N ASP A 108 -1.32 -26.38 -17.02
CA ASP A 108 -2.01 -25.12 -17.30
C ASP A 108 -2.19 -24.29 -16.01
N TYR A 109 -1.28 -23.33 -15.84
CA TYR A 109 -1.27 -22.37 -14.73
C TYR A 109 -2.36 -21.28 -14.82
N SER A 110 -3.23 -21.30 -15.83
CA SER A 110 -4.43 -20.45 -15.85
C SER A 110 -5.56 -21.02 -15.00
N MET A 111 -5.49 -22.31 -14.64
CA MET A 111 -6.49 -22.99 -13.85
C MET A 111 -6.14 -23.02 -12.36
N LYS A 112 -7.06 -22.52 -11.54
CA LYS A 112 -6.92 -22.55 -10.09
C LYS A 112 -7.16 -23.99 -9.60
N THR A 113 -6.40 -24.42 -8.59
CA THR A 113 -6.39 -25.78 -8.03
C THR A 113 -6.72 -25.84 -6.56
N THR A 114 -6.75 -24.71 -5.87
CA THR A 114 -7.24 -24.59 -4.48
C THR A 114 -7.82 -23.19 -4.31
N TYR A 115 -8.79 -23.06 -3.42
CA TYR A 115 -9.30 -21.76 -3.01
C TYR A 115 -9.79 -21.82 -1.57
N SER A 116 -9.43 -20.85 -0.74
CA SER A 116 -10.09 -20.67 0.56
C SER A 116 -10.34 -19.20 0.85
N GLN A 117 -11.41 -18.93 1.58
CA GLN A 117 -11.76 -17.60 2.05
C GLN A 117 -12.17 -17.62 3.51
N GLY A 118 -11.91 -16.54 4.23
CA GLY A 118 -12.42 -16.37 5.57
C GLY A 118 -12.29 -14.94 6.07
N THR A 119 -12.92 -14.66 7.20
CA THR A 119 -12.91 -13.30 7.76
C THR A 119 -11.49 -12.90 8.17
N ASN A 120 -11.04 -11.77 7.63
CA ASN A 120 -9.75 -11.16 7.94
C ASN A 120 -9.86 -10.22 9.15
N PHE A 121 -8.81 -10.20 9.97
CA PHE A 121 -8.63 -9.29 11.09
C PHE A 121 -7.29 -8.56 10.94
N SER A 122 -7.30 -7.25 11.12
CA SER A 122 -6.07 -6.48 11.29
C SER A 122 -5.64 -6.60 12.75
N LYS A 123 -4.47 -7.19 12.98
CA LYS A 123 -3.86 -7.25 14.30
C LYS A 123 -3.36 -5.87 14.70
N GLU A 124 -2.60 -5.26 13.80
CA GLU A 124 -1.92 -3.97 13.96
C GLU A 124 -1.92 -3.24 12.61
N TYR A 125 -2.03 -1.92 12.66
CA TYR A 125 -1.92 -1.02 11.52
C TYR A 125 -1.23 0.26 11.97
N TYR A 126 -0.18 0.66 11.27
CA TYR A 126 0.51 1.92 11.46
C TYR A 126 0.85 2.52 10.09
N SER A 127 0.53 3.79 9.91
CA SER A 127 0.99 4.57 8.76
C SER A 127 1.57 5.88 9.28
N THR A 128 2.69 6.29 8.72
CA THR A 128 3.31 7.57 8.99
C THR A 128 3.99 8.09 7.74
N GLU A 129 3.75 9.34 7.41
CA GLU A 129 4.49 10.07 6.41
C GLU A 129 5.09 11.34 7.03
N VAL A 130 6.31 11.68 6.59
CA VAL A 130 6.96 12.95 6.88
C VAL A 130 7.31 13.61 5.57
N SER A 131 6.81 14.82 5.37
CA SER A 131 6.90 15.56 4.12
C SER A 131 7.43 16.96 4.35
N PHE A 132 8.44 17.33 3.57
CA PHE A 132 9.09 18.63 3.57
C PHE A 132 8.85 19.34 2.24
N PHE A 133 8.38 20.58 2.29
CA PHE A 133 8.00 21.35 1.11
C PHE A 133 8.62 22.75 1.15
N TYR A 134 8.99 23.27 -0.02
CA TYR A 134 9.43 24.66 -0.16
C TYR A 134 8.49 25.44 -1.08
N ASP A 135 7.75 26.41 -0.54
CA ASP A 135 6.79 27.22 -1.29
C ASP A 135 7.49 28.23 -2.21
N ILE A 136 7.35 28.06 -3.52
CA ILE A 136 7.79 28.99 -4.56
C ILE A 136 6.57 29.75 -5.07
N LYS A 137 6.49 31.04 -4.75
CA LYS A 137 5.39 31.90 -5.22
C LYS A 137 5.59 32.26 -6.69
N ALA A 138 4.94 31.52 -7.58
CA ALA A 138 5.04 31.71 -9.02
C ALA A 138 4.10 32.81 -9.54
N ALA A 139 2.97 33.08 -8.87
CA ALA A 139 2.10 34.23 -9.13
C ALA A 139 1.34 34.67 -7.87
N LYS A 140 0.51 35.72 -7.96
CA LYS A 140 -0.23 36.28 -6.81
C LYS A 140 -1.02 35.22 -6.03
N ASN A 141 -1.66 34.29 -6.74
CA ASN A 141 -2.53 33.23 -6.19
C ASN A 141 -2.06 31.83 -6.61
N PHE A 142 -0.79 31.68 -6.95
CA PHE A 142 -0.25 30.40 -7.43
C PHE A 142 1.11 30.14 -6.79
N THR A 143 1.20 29.00 -6.12
CA THR A 143 2.40 28.53 -5.43
C THR A 143 2.73 27.14 -5.95
N VAL A 144 4.00 26.91 -6.23
CA VAL A 144 4.55 25.59 -6.56
C VAL A 144 5.41 25.17 -5.38
N SER A 145 5.17 23.96 -4.87
CA SER A 145 5.89 23.46 -3.70
C SER A 145 6.51 22.10 -4.02
N PRO A 146 7.78 22.04 -4.48
CA PRO A 146 8.51 20.78 -4.52
C PRO A 146 8.46 20.11 -3.15
N VAL A 147 8.22 18.79 -3.15
CA VAL A 147 8.10 17.97 -1.94
C VAL A 147 9.17 16.90 -1.91
N LEU A 148 9.72 16.67 -0.72
CA LEU A 148 10.46 15.46 -0.35
C LEU A 148 9.67 14.76 0.75
N SER A 149 9.27 13.52 0.51
CA SER A 149 8.49 12.72 1.47
C SER A 149 9.18 11.40 1.79
N ALA A 150 8.95 10.92 3.01
CA ALA A 150 9.29 9.58 3.45
C ALA A 150 8.06 8.97 4.13
N GLU A 151 7.67 7.79 3.69
CA GLU A 151 6.46 7.09 4.14
C GLU A 151 6.83 5.71 4.68
N TYR A 152 6.19 5.33 5.78
CA TYR A 152 6.27 4.00 6.36
C TYR A 152 4.87 3.47 6.66
N ASN A 153 4.56 2.31 6.08
CA ASN A 153 3.32 1.57 6.35
C ASN A 153 3.65 0.21 6.94
N TYR A 154 2.88 -0.18 7.95
CA TYR A 154 2.91 -1.50 8.53
C TYR A 154 1.50 -2.03 8.68
N ASP A 155 1.27 -3.19 8.07
CA ASP A 155 0.04 -3.94 8.16
C ASP A 155 0.34 -5.34 8.70
N SER A 156 -0.38 -5.74 9.76
CA SER A 156 -0.36 -7.10 10.26
C SER A 156 -1.77 -7.68 10.24
N PHE A 157 -1.94 -8.82 9.58
CA PHE A 157 -3.23 -9.49 9.44
C PHE A 157 -3.20 -10.90 10.01
N TYR A 158 -4.39 -11.39 10.36
CA TYR A 158 -4.60 -12.81 10.60
C TYR A 158 -6.02 -13.21 10.25
N ARG A 159 -6.17 -14.48 9.86
CA ARG A 159 -7.46 -15.13 9.63
C ARG A 159 -7.75 -16.07 10.80
N LYS A 160 -8.93 -15.95 11.42
CA LYS A 160 -9.38 -16.92 12.43
C LYS A 160 -9.72 -18.26 11.77
N LYS A 161 -9.72 -19.35 12.56
CA LYS A 161 -10.18 -20.67 12.10
C LYS A 161 -11.61 -20.61 11.57
N GLY A 162 -11.94 -21.54 10.67
CA GLY A 162 -13.27 -21.65 10.05
C GLY A 162 -13.35 -21.02 8.66
N ALA A 163 -12.25 -21.00 7.92
CA ALA A 163 -12.27 -20.63 6.51
C ALA A 163 -13.07 -21.66 5.70
N GLU A 164 -13.81 -21.17 4.72
CA GLU A 164 -14.54 -21.97 3.75
C GLU A 164 -13.72 -22.03 2.48
N GLY A 165 -13.67 -23.18 1.83
CA GLY A 165 -12.80 -23.35 0.69
C GLY A 165 -12.94 -24.71 0.05
N TRP A 166 -12.17 -24.91 -0.99
CA TRP A 166 -12.06 -26.14 -1.72
C TRP A 166 -10.58 -26.45 -1.97
N TYR A 167 -10.20 -27.70 -1.72
CA TYR A 167 -8.87 -28.22 -1.93
C TYR A 167 -8.99 -29.47 -2.80
N SER A 168 -8.28 -29.50 -3.94
CA SER A 168 -8.16 -30.74 -4.71
C SER A 168 -7.19 -31.67 -3.97
N GLU A 169 -7.68 -32.77 -3.39
CA GLU A 169 -6.78 -33.78 -2.81
C GLU A 169 -5.90 -34.45 -3.88
N ASP A 170 -6.33 -34.42 -5.15
CA ASP A 170 -5.71 -35.15 -6.26
C ASP A 170 -5.27 -34.27 -7.43
N CYS A 171 -5.37 -32.94 -7.33
CA CYS A 171 -5.14 -32.01 -8.45
C CYS A 171 -5.89 -32.42 -9.74
N ARG A 172 -7.08 -33.02 -9.64
CA ARG A 172 -7.88 -33.49 -10.82
C ARG A 172 -9.09 -32.63 -11.12
N GLN A 173 -9.41 -31.67 -10.26
CA GLN A 173 -10.51 -30.74 -10.46
C GLN A 173 -9.92 -29.35 -10.63
N TRP A 174 -10.16 -28.76 -11.79
CA TRP A 174 -9.57 -27.51 -12.25
C TRP A 174 -10.67 -26.60 -12.76
N TRP A 175 -10.52 -25.29 -12.55
CA TRP A 175 -11.51 -24.34 -13.04
C TRP A 175 -10.85 -23.06 -13.53
N HIS A 176 -11.52 -22.46 -14.51
CA HIS A 176 -11.25 -21.11 -14.98
C HIS A 176 -12.08 -20.13 -14.14
N ASP A 177 -11.47 -19.03 -13.71
CA ASP A 177 -12.08 -18.15 -12.71
C ASP A 177 -13.16 -17.23 -13.30
N SER A 178 -14.38 -17.36 -12.78
CA SER A 178 -15.32 -16.27 -12.48
C SER A 178 -16.18 -16.68 -11.26
N SER A 179 -15.53 -16.70 -10.10
CA SER A 179 -16.05 -17.07 -8.77
C SER A 179 -16.55 -18.52 -8.61
N SER A 180 -16.23 -19.44 -9.52
CA SER A 180 -16.76 -20.81 -9.68
C SER A 180 -17.04 -21.51 -8.33
N LYS A 181 -18.18 -21.37 -7.63
CA LYS A 181 -19.63 -21.23 -7.87
C LYS A 181 -20.24 -22.57 -7.46
N HIS A 182 -20.75 -22.60 -6.23
CA HIS A 182 -21.20 -23.77 -5.44
C HIS A 182 -20.04 -24.64 -4.93
N TYR A 183 -19.51 -24.38 -3.72
CA TYR A 183 -18.60 -25.33 -3.06
C TYR A 183 -19.31 -26.69 -2.87
N PRO A 184 -18.88 -27.81 -3.50
CA PRO A 184 -19.25 -29.12 -3.02
C PRO A 184 -18.41 -29.37 -1.76
N TYR A 185 -19.13 -29.43 -0.65
CA TYR A 185 -18.66 -29.56 0.73
C TYR A 185 -17.51 -30.55 0.91
N THR A 186 -16.45 -30.10 1.56
CA THR A 186 -15.83 -30.89 2.62
C THR A 186 -15.50 -29.93 3.77
N ILE A 187 -16.37 -29.90 4.79
CA ILE A 187 -16.04 -29.23 6.06
C ILE A 187 -15.00 -30.11 6.75
N ARG A 188 -13.71 -29.90 6.45
CA ARG A 188 -12.68 -30.31 7.41
C ARG A 188 -12.67 -29.26 8.50
N LYS A 189 -13.39 -29.54 9.61
CA LYS A 189 -13.02 -28.93 10.88
C LYS A 189 -11.56 -29.30 11.09
N LEU A 190 -10.68 -28.30 11.07
CA LEU A 190 -9.29 -28.47 11.48
C LEU A 190 -9.28 -28.76 12.99
N GLU A 191 -9.61 -30.01 13.34
CA GLU A 191 -9.40 -30.58 14.67
C GLU A 191 -7.89 -30.64 14.90
N LYS A 192 -7.49 -30.16 16.09
CA LYS A 192 -6.09 -29.95 16.46
C LYS A 192 -5.34 -31.30 16.53
N PRO A 193 -4.00 -31.30 16.41
CA PRO A 193 -3.19 -32.34 17.04
C PRO A 193 -3.36 -32.32 18.56
#